data_AF-A0AAU1G9E7-F1
#
_entry.id   AF-A0AAU1G9E7-F1
#
_cell.length_a   1.000
_cell.length_b   1.000
_cell.length_c   1.000
_cell.angle_alpha   90.00
_cell.angle_beta   90.00
_cell.angle_gamma   90.00
#
_symmetry.space_group_name_H-M   'P 1'
#
loop_
_entity.id
_entity.type
_entity.pdbx_description
1 polymer ?
#
loop_
_entity_poly.entity_id
_entity_poly.type
_entity_poly.pdbx_seq_one_letter_code
_entity_poly.pdbx_strand_id
1 'polypeptide(L)' 'MSLQDDLSAVRRNLDDLTRKVEQLEQQAKRQKPTSSGAPDPSRMVTIPDTPYDTALWTDTDDEGLGARDRHAP' A
#
# COMPACT_ATOMS: atom_id res chain seq x y z
N MET A 1 -13.02 11.93 -41.08
CA MET A 1 -13.07 10.68 -40.31
C MET A 1 -14.54 10.34 -40.12
N SER A 2 -14.96 9.13 -40.49
CA SER A 2 -16.36 8.73 -40.46
C SER A 2 -16.72 8.16 -39.09
N LEU A 3 -17.92 8.45 -38.58
CA LEU A 3 -18.44 7.85 -37.34
C LEU A 3 -18.34 6.31 -37.33
N GLN A 4 -18.45 5.71 -38.51
CA GLN A 4 -18.33 4.27 -38.69
C GLN A 4 -16.89 3.75 -38.50
N ASP A 5 -15.88 4.55 -38.87
CA ASP A 5 -14.47 4.24 -38.60
C ASP A 5 -14.19 4.33 -37.11
N ASP A 6 -14.73 5.36 -36.44
CA ASP A 6 -14.57 5.57 -35.00
C ASP A 6 -15.21 4.44 -34.19
N LEU A 7 -16.44 4.02 -34.56
CA LEU A 7 -17.10 2.87 -33.93
C LEU A 7 -16.32 1.57 -34.15
N SER A 8 -15.73 1.39 -35.34
CA SER A 8 -14.90 0.23 -35.65
C SER A 8 -13.60 0.24 -34.85
N ALA A 9 -13.01 1.42 -34.61
CA ALA A 9 -11.82 1.59 -33.78
C ALA A 9 -12.13 1.31 -32.30
N VAL A 10 -13.24 1.84 -31.77
CA VAL A 10 -13.69 1.59 -30.39
C VAL A 10 -13.94 0.10 -30.16
N ARG A 11 -14.60 -0.58 -31.11
CA ARG A 11 -14.83 -2.04 -31.03
C ARG A 11 -13.52 -2.82 -30.94
N ARG A 12 -12.55 -2.52 -31.81
CA ARG A 12 -11.22 -3.16 -31.78
C ARG A 12 -10.50 -2.93 -30.46
N ASN A 13 -10.55 -1.70 -29.93
CA ASN A 13 -9.94 -1.36 -28.66
C ASN A 13 -10.58 -2.12 -27.48
N LEU A 14 -11.89 -2.29 -27.48
CA LEU A 14 -12.60 -3.08 -26.47
C LEU A 14 -12.25 -4.57 -26.56
N ASP A 15 -12.16 -5.12 -27.77
CA ASP A 15 -11.74 -6.51 -28.00
C ASP A 15 -10.29 -6.72 -27.49
N ASP A 16 -9.39 -5.77 -27.76
CA ASP A 16 -8.01 -5.81 -27.28
C ASP A 16 -7.90 -5.67 -25.76
N LEU A 17 -8.69 -4.80 -25.16
CA LEU A 17 -8.75 -4.64 -23.71
C LEU A 17 -9.22 -5.93 -23.04
N THR A 18 -10.28 -6.54 -23.58
CA THR A 18 -10.83 -7.82 -23.09
C THR A 18 -9.75 -8.91 -23.11
N ARG A 19 -9.05 -9.07 -24.25
CA ARG A 19 -7.94 -10.03 -24.37
C ARG A 19 -6.82 -9.79 -23.35
N LYS A 20 -6.45 -8.52 -23.12
CA LYS A 20 -5.39 -8.18 -22.15
C LYS A 20 -5.81 -8.49 -20.71
N VAL A 21 -7.07 -8.22 -20.36
CA VAL A 21 -7.61 -8.54 -19.03
C VAL A 21 -7.61 -10.05 -18.81
N GLU A 22 -8.07 -10.85 -19.78
CA GLU A 22 -8.01 -12.32 -19.69
C GLU A 22 -6.58 -12.84 -19.50
N GLN A 23 -5.61 -12.28 -20.22
CA GLN A 23 -4.19 -12.63 -20.05
C GLN A 23 -3.67 -12.26 -18.67
N LEU A 24 -4.01 -11.07 -18.16
CA LEU A 24 -3.63 -10.62 -16.82
C LEU A 24 -4.25 -11.50 -15.74
N GLU A 25 -5.52 -11.85 -15.85
CA GLU A 25 -6.18 -12.77 -14.93
C GLU A 25 -5.53 -14.15 -14.95
N GLN A 26 -5.19 -14.67 -16.14
CA GLN A 26 -4.50 -15.95 -16.25
C GLN A 26 -3.10 -15.89 -15.66
N GLN A 27 -2.38 -14.78 -15.85
CA GLN A 27 -1.08 -14.56 -15.23
C GLN A 27 -1.19 -14.45 -13.72
N ALA A 28 -2.20 -13.73 -13.19
CA ALA A 28 -2.46 -13.61 -11.77
C ALA A 28 -2.82 -14.97 -11.13
N LYS A 29 -3.61 -15.80 -11.81
CA LYS A 29 -3.90 -17.18 -11.36
C LYS A 29 -2.63 -18.05 -11.32
N ARG A 30 -1.71 -17.86 -12.27
CA ARG A 30 -0.40 -18.56 -12.30
C ARG A 30 0.54 -18.02 -11.22
N GLN A 31 0.48 -16.72 -10.96
CA GLN A 31 1.09 -16.08 -9.79
C GLN A 31 0.26 -16.42 -8.55
N LYS A 32 0.22 -17.71 -8.18
CA LYS A 32 -0.18 -18.10 -6.82
C LYS A 32 0.60 -17.19 -5.86
N PRO A 33 -0.04 -16.52 -4.88
CA PRO A 33 0.68 -15.66 -3.96
C PRO A 33 1.84 -16.46 -3.40
N THR A 34 3.05 -15.95 -3.56
CA THR A 34 4.30 -16.54 -3.05
C THR A 34 4.34 -16.57 -1.52
N SER A 35 3.21 -16.33 -0.85
CA SER A 35 3.03 -16.33 0.61
C SER A 35 2.23 -17.53 1.14
N SER A 36 1.99 -18.59 0.37
CA SER A 36 1.44 -19.85 0.93
C SER A 36 2.52 -20.85 1.37
N GLY A 37 3.80 -20.47 1.30
CA GLY A 37 4.85 -21.16 2.05
C GLY A 37 4.89 -20.60 3.47
N ALA A 38 5.17 -21.45 4.45
CA ALA A 38 5.38 -21.04 5.84
C ALA A 38 6.21 -19.74 5.91
N PRO A 39 5.89 -18.81 6.83
CA PRO A 39 6.59 -17.53 6.91
C PRO A 39 8.09 -17.75 6.92
N ASP A 40 8.80 -17.10 5.99
CA ASP A 40 10.25 -17.15 5.91
C ASP A 40 10.84 -16.56 7.20
N PRO A 41 11.46 -17.36 8.07
CA PRO A 41 11.95 -16.89 9.36
C PRO A 41 13.07 -15.86 9.19
N SER A 42 13.76 -15.80 8.04
CA SER A 42 14.75 -14.77 7.72
C SER A 42 14.15 -13.38 7.47
N ARG A 43 12.83 -13.30 7.24
CA ARG A 43 12.08 -12.02 7.13
C ARG A 43 11.33 -11.65 8.39
N MET A 44 11.33 -12.52 9.41
CA MET A 44 10.70 -12.23 10.68
C MET A 44 11.69 -11.49 11.58
N VAL A 45 11.31 -10.29 12.01
CA VAL A 45 12.06 -9.56 13.04
C VAL A 45 11.46 -9.94 14.39
N THR A 46 12.26 -10.59 15.23
CA THR A 46 11.84 -10.91 16.60
C THR A 46 11.74 -9.61 17.40
N ILE A 47 10.52 -9.21 17.73
CA ILE A 47 10.28 -8.11 18.66
C ILE A 47 10.44 -8.67 20.08
N PRO A 48 11.35 -8.14 20.90
CA PRO A 48 11.47 -8.57 22.28
C PRO A 48 10.22 -8.20 23.07
N ASP A 49 9.73 -9.13 23.91
CA ASP A 49 8.61 -8.89 24.84
C ASP A 49 9.02 -8.03 26.05
N THR A 50 10.24 -7.51 26.07
CA THR A 50 10.72 -6.61 27.12
C THR A 50 9.94 -5.30 27.03
N PRO A 51 9.30 -4.84 28.12
CA PRO A 51 8.65 -3.54 28.14
C PRO A 51 9.62 -2.45 27.69
N TYR A 52 9.18 -1.58 26.78
CA TYR A 52 9.96 -0.41 26.40
C TYR A 52 10.23 0.47 27.62
N ASP A 53 11.40 1.11 27.64
CA ASP A 53 11.73 2.06 28.69
C ASP A 53 10.75 3.25 28.65
N THR A 54 9.99 3.42 29.71
CA THR A 54 9.00 4.50 29.86
C THR A 54 9.64 5.89 29.91
N ALA A 55 10.94 5.97 30.23
CA ALA A 55 11.70 7.23 30.19
C ALA A 55 11.84 7.78 28.77
N LEU A 56 11.79 6.93 27.73
CA LEU A 56 11.84 7.34 26.31
C LEU A 56 10.60 8.12 25.84
N TRP A 57 9.52 8.16 26.65
CA TRP A 57 8.21 8.71 26.29
C TRP A 57 7.70 9.71 27.33
N THR A 58 8.55 10.14 28.27
CA THR A 58 8.16 10.99 29.40
C THR A 58 7.84 12.44 29.00
N ASP A 59 8.36 12.89 27.86
CA ASP A 59 8.12 14.21 27.27
C ASP A 59 7.04 14.19 26.18
N THR A 60 6.44 13.02 25.88
CA THR A 60 5.39 12.89 24.86
C THR A 60 4.14 13.70 25.20
N ASP A 61 3.87 13.93 26.49
CA ASP A 61 2.75 14.75 26.96
C ASP A 61 3.04 16.27 26.89
N ASP A 62 4.31 16.68 26.68
CA ASP A 62 4.70 18.06 26.41
C ASP A 62 4.52 18.36 24.92
N GLU A 63 3.29 18.16 24.44
CA GLU A 63 2.83 18.68 23.16
C GLU A 63 2.94 20.21 23.24
N GLY A 64 4.06 20.75 22.78
CA GLY A 64 4.46 22.15 22.91
C GLY A 64 3.39 23.18 22.54
N LEU A 65 2.46 23.42 23.45
CA LEU A 65 1.59 24.59 23.50
C LEU A 65 2.32 25.67 24.30
N GLY A 66 3.44 26.13 23.72
CA GLY A 66 4.06 27.43 23.96
C GLY A 66 4.37 27.83 25.41
N ALA A 67 5.64 27.71 25.79
CA ALA A 67 6.34 28.54 26.78
C ALA A 67 5.64 28.76 28.13
N ARG A 68 6.11 28.04 29.17
CA ARG A 68 5.71 28.24 30.57
C ARG A 68 5.99 29.64 31.14
N ASP A 69 6.69 30.53 30.42
CA ASP A 69 7.13 31.84 30.94
C ASP A 69 6.79 33.05 30.05
N ARG A 70 5.70 33.01 29.27
CA ARG A 70 5.13 34.27 28.74
C ARG A 70 3.96 34.73 29.59
N HIS A 71 4.27 35.30 30.75
CA HIS A 71 3.34 36.20 31.42
C HIS A 71 3.13 37.39 30.47
N ALA A 72 1.94 37.49 29.86
CA ALA A 72 1.58 38.66 29.06
C ALA A 72 1.47 39.88 29.99
N PRO A 73 2.04 41.05 29.64
CA PRO A 73 1.71 42.32 30.26
C PRO A 73 0.33 42.84 29.83
#